data_AF-A0A8X6WE95-F1
#
_entry.id   AF-A0A8X6WE95-F1
#
_cell.length_a   1.000
_cell.length_b   1.000
_cell.length_c   1.000
_cell.angle_alpha   90.00
_cell.angle_beta   90.00
_cell.angle_gamma   90.00
#
_symmetry.space_group_name_H-M   'P 1'
#
loop_
_entity.id
_entity.type
_entity.pdbx_description
1 polymer ?
#
loop_
_entity_poly.entity_id
_entity_poly.type
_entity_poly.pdbx_seq_one_letter_code
_entity_poly.pdbx_strand_id
1 'polypeptide(L)'
;MSKGIKLSDGKNISGRGRLTLKEVDSIQHYYGLAIRKNLSSVEDVKRAIWAIYFHKLSTEDNPQHALCPLEKDLLKKCLHGRTQNPNESFNKCIWERIPKTVFVGIETLKFGVMDAVICFNDGYVSRIKVFEALGIKSGYNTERALLIIDNKRIFEAERIVNKVSLEARNKRRSLKGKWINRI
;
A
#
# COMPACT_ATOMS: atom_id res chain seq x y z
N MET A 1 25.91 -9.12 -1.74
CA MET A 1 25.19 -9.07 -3.04
C MET A 1 25.75 -10.18 -3.92
N SER A 2 24.97 -11.24 -4.19
CA SER A 2 25.41 -12.38 -5.00
C SER A 2 25.33 -12.07 -6.50
N LYS A 3 26.35 -12.50 -7.26
CA LYS A 3 26.42 -12.39 -8.73
C LYS A 3 25.26 -13.17 -9.37
N GLY A 4 24.78 -12.65 -10.50
CA GLY A 4 23.48 -12.98 -11.11
C GLY A 4 23.24 -14.46 -11.38
N ILE A 5 22.40 -15.07 -10.54
CA ILE A 5 21.85 -16.41 -10.74
C ILE A 5 20.95 -16.36 -11.99
N LYS A 6 21.28 -17.20 -12.97
CA LYS A 6 20.50 -17.41 -14.19
C LYS A 6 19.57 -18.60 -13.97
N LEU A 7 18.35 -18.48 -14.48
CA LEU A 7 17.35 -19.56 -14.44
C LEU A 7 17.63 -20.57 -15.56
N SER A 8 16.86 -21.66 -15.61
CA SER A 8 16.97 -22.71 -16.63
C SER A 8 16.82 -22.20 -18.07
N ASP A 9 16.19 -21.04 -18.26
CA ASP A 9 16.05 -20.36 -19.55
C ASP A 9 17.24 -19.42 -19.89
N GLY A 10 18.31 -19.46 -19.10
CA GLY A 10 19.55 -18.71 -19.32
C GLY A 10 19.46 -17.21 -19.03
N LYS A 11 18.28 -16.68 -18.64
CA LYS A 11 18.12 -15.26 -18.31
C LYS A 11 18.15 -15.03 -16.81
N ASN A 12 18.46 -13.79 -16.43
CA ASN A 12 18.49 -13.37 -15.03
C ASN A 12 17.10 -13.45 -14.38
N ILE A 13 17.08 -13.53 -13.06
CA ILE A 13 15.85 -13.51 -12.25
C ILE A 13 15.04 -12.22 -12.42
N SER A 14 15.71 -11.11 -12.74
CA SER A 14 15.10 -9.81 -13.04
C SER A 14 15.05 -9.54 -14.55
N GLY A 15 14.01 -8.84 -15.01
CA GLY A 15 13.87 -8.46 -16.42
C GLY A 15 12.42 -8.47 -16.93
N ARG A 16 12.24 -8.09 -18.21
CA ARG A 16 10.95 -8.11 -18.89
C ARG A 16 10.41 -9.55 -18.96
N GLY A 17 9.14 -9.76 -18.59
CA GLY A 17 8.52 -11.09 -18.52
C GLY A 17 8.86 -11.88 -17.24
N ARG A 18 9.51 -11.26 -16.25
CA ARG A 18 9.72 -11.82 -14.91
C ARG A 18 8.69 -11.31 -13.92
N LEU A 19 8.43 -12.08 -12.88
CA LEU A 19 7.66 -11.64 -11.73
C LEU A 19 8.42 -10.47 -11.06
N THR A 20 7.85 -9.27 -11.14
CA THR A 20 8.46 -8.07 -10.55
C THR A 20 7.87 -7.80 -9.17
N LEU A 21 8.60 -7.10 -8.30
CA LEU A 21 8.06 -6.66 -7.00
C LEU A 21 6.74 -5.90 -7.15
N LYS A 22 6.64 -5.05 -8.17
CA LYS A 22 5.40 -4.33 -8.50
C LYS A 22 4.22 -5.28 -8.81
N GLU A 23 4.50 -6.40 -9.46
CA GLU A 23 3.48 -7.39 -9.77
C GLU A 23 3.09 -8.21 -8.53
N VAL A 24 4.07 -8.52 -7.67
CA VAL A 24 3.82 -9.15 -6.36
C VAL A 24 2.95 -8.24 -5.48
N ASP A 25 3.28 -6.95 -5.39
CA ASP A 25 2.50 -5.97 -4.63
C ASP A 25 1.07 -5.84 -5.18
N SER A 26 0.92 -5.84 -6.51
CA SER A 26 -0.39 -5.82 -7.16
C SER A 26 -1.22 -7.06 -6.80
N ILE A 27 -0.61 -8.26 -6.82
CA ILE A 27 -1.28 -9.50 -6.46
C ILE A 27 -1.70 -9.47 -4.99
N GLN A 28 -0.78 -9.14 -4.07
CA GLN A 28 -1.06 -9.04 -2.63
C GLN A 28 -2.21 -8.08 -2.33
N HIS A 29 -2.26 -6.94 -3.04
CA HIS A 29 -3.35 -5.98 -2.90
C HIS A 29 -4.71 -6.57 -3.29
N TYR A 30 -4.79 -7.25 -4.44
CA TYR A 30 -6.05 -7.87 -4.91
C TYR A 30 -6.51 -9.01 -4.01
N TYR A 31 -5.59 -9.82 -3.49
CA TYR A 31 -5.89 -10.86 -2.51
C TYR A 31 -6.49 -10.28 -1.23
N GLY A 32 -5.89 -9.20 -0.70
CA GLY A 32 -6.44 -8.50 0.46
C GLY A 32 -7.85 -7.95 0.20
N LEU A 33 -8.13 -7.45 -1.00
CA LEU A 33 -9.47 -6.99 -1.38
C LEU A 33 -10.47 -8.14 -1.49
N ALA A 34 -10.08 -9.30 -2.02
CA ALA A 34 -10.95 -10.48 -2.14
C ALA A 34 -11.39 -10.99 -0.77
N ILE A 35 -10.49 -10.99 0.22
CA ILE A 35 -10.80 -11.35 1.60
C ILE A 35 -11.77 -10.34 2.23
N ARG A 36 -11.49 -9.03 2.11
CA ARG A 36 -12.31 -7.97 2.70
C ARG A 36 -13.71 -7.82 2.10
N LYS A 37 -13.93 -8.29 0.87
CA LYS A 37 -15.24 -8.20 0.21
C LYS A 37 -16.12 -9.43 0.44
N ASN A 38 -15.53 -10.55 0.85
CA ASN A 38 -16.23 -11.83 0.99
C ASN A 38 -16.07 -12.38 2.42
N LEU A 39 -16.28 -11.54 3.45
CA LEU A 39 -16.11 -11.95 4.86
C LEU A 39 -17.05 -13.08 5.28
N SER A 40 -18.19 -13.23 4.62
CA SER A 40 -19.26 -14.16 4.99
C SER A 40 -19.08 -15.58 4.44
N SER A 41 -18.13 -15.82 3.53
CA SER A 41 -18.01 -17.10 2.82
C SER A 41 -16.58 -17.39 2.36
N VAL A 42 -15.99 -18.44 2.93
CA VAL A 42 -14.65 -18.93 2.55
C VAL A 42 -14.63 -19.38 1.08
N GLU A 43 -15.74 -19.91 0.58
CA GLU A 43 -15.83 -20.38 -0.80
C GLU A 43 -15.82 -19.20 -1.79
N ASP A 44 -16.47 -18.09 -1.44
CA ASP A 44 -16.44 -16.87 -2.26
C ASP A 44 -15.07 -16.19 -2.25
N VAL A 45 -14.37 -16.22 -1.10
CA VAL A 45 -12.96 -15.79 -1.02
C VAL A 45 -12.09 -16.63 -1.96
N LYS A 46 -12.22 -17.96 -1.92
CA LYS A 46 -11.46 -18.87 -2.79
C LYS A 46 -11.75 -18.59 -4.26
N ARG A 47 -13.02 -18.50 -4.66
CA ARG A 47 -13.43 -18.17 -6.03
C ARG A 47 -12.84 -16.83 -6.49
N ALA A 48 -12.93 -15.79 -5.66
CA ALA A 48 -12.41 -14.47 -5.99
C ALA A 48 -10.88 -14.47 -6.16
N ILE A 49 -10.15 -15.20 -5.30
CA ILE A 49 -8.71 -15.38 -5.40
C ILE A 49 -8.32 -16.09 -6.70
N TRP A 50 -8.98 -17.21 -7.01
CA TRP A 50 -8.75 -17.94 -8.25
C TRP A 50 -9.07 -17.10 -9.48
N ALA A 51 -10.15 -16.31 -9.46
CA ALA A 51 -10.49 -15.39 -10.52
C ALA A 51 -9.38 -14.36 -10.81
N ILE A 52 -8.76 -13.80 -9.76
CA ILE A 52 -7.63 -12.87 -9.89
C ILE A 52 -6.42 -13.58 -10.51
N TYR A 53 -6.11 -14.78 -10.02
CA TYR A 53 -4.97 -15.57 -10.50
C TYR A 53 -5.12 -15.90 -11.99
N PHE A 54 -6.25 -16.48 -12.40
CA PHE A 54 -6.49 -16.84 -13.80
C PHE A 54 -6.59 -15.62 -14.71
N HIS A 55 -7.20 -14.52 -14.25
CA HIS A 55 -7.23 -13.28 -15.01
C HIS A 55 -5.82 -12.72 -15.28
N LYS A 56 -4.89 -12.85 -14.32
CA LYS A 56 -3.49 -12.43 -14.48
C LYS A 56 -2.68 -13.35 -15.40
N LEU A 57 -3.05 -14.62 -15.50
CA LEU A 57 -2.47 -15.57 -16.45
C LEU A 57 -3.14 -15.54 -17.84
N SER A 58 -4.25 -14.82 -17.96
CA SER A 58 -4.99 -14.68 -19.20
C SER A 58 -4.16 -13.90 -20.22
N THR A 59 -4.07 -14.45 -21.43
CA THR A 59 -3.52 -13.75 -22.59
C THR A 59 -4.61 -13.59 -23.65
N GLU A 60 -4.34 -12.80 -24.70
CA GLU A 60 -5.26 -12.68 -25.83
C GLU A 60 -5.45 -14.03 -26.53
N ASP A 61 -4.37 -14.81 -26.65
CA ASP A 61 -4.38 -16.14 -27.27
C ASP A 61 -4.92 -17.25 -26.35
N ASN A 62 -4.97 -17.02 -25.03
CA ASN A 62 -5.46 -17.98 -24.05
C ASN A 62 -6.28 -17.27 -22.94
N PRO A 63 -7.55 -16.96 -23.20
CA PRO A 63 -8.39 -16.21 -22.28
C PRO A 63 -8.83 -17.07 -21.09
N GLN A 64 -8.42 -16.69 -19.89
CA GLN A 64 -8.73 -17.40 -18.64
C GLN A 64 -9.67 -16.57 -17.76
N HIS A 65 -10.85 -16.25 -18.28
CA HIS A 65 -11.85 -15.38 -17.63
C HIS A 65 -13.05 -16.12 -17.03
N ALA A 66 -13.06 -17.46 -17.04
CA ALA A 66 -14.19 -18.28 -16.61
C ALA A 66 -14.66 -18.02 -15.16
N LEU A 67 -13.75 -17.59 -14.27
CA LEU A 67 -14.06 -17.29 -12.87
C LEU A 67 -14.18 -15.79 -12.59
N CYS A 68 -13.95 -14.93 -13.60
CA CYS A 68 -14.02 -13.49 -13.43
C CYS A 68 -15.47 -13.06 -13.18
N PRO A 69 -15.78 -12.25 -12.15
CA PRO A 69 -17.14 -11.75 -11.97
C PRO A 69 -17.54 -10.96 -13.23
N LEU A 70 -18.71 -11.27 -13.80
CA LEU A 70 -19.21 -10.69 -15.05
C LEU A 70 -19.28 -9.15 -15.04
N GLU A 71 -19.26 -8.52 -13.86
CA GLU A 71 -19.16 -7.07 -13.74
C GLU A 71 -17.74 -6.56 -14.04
N LYS A 72 -17.53 -6.23 -15.31
CA LYS A 72 -16.39 -5.41 -15.80
C LYS A 72 -16.19 -4.12 -14.97
N ASP A 73 -17.24 -3.63 -14.30
CA ASP A 73 -17.19 -2.43 -13.46
C ASP A 73 -16.61 -2.67 -12.06
N LEU A 74 -16.75 -3.87 -11.50
CA LEU A 74 -16.13 -4.22 -10.22
C LEU A 74 -14.61 -4.35 -10.37
N LEU A 75 -14.15 -4.92 -11.49
CA LEU A 75 -12.74 -5.00 -11.86
C LEU A 75 -12.15 -3.62 -12.17
N LYS A 76 -12.90 -2.73 -12.83
CA LYS A 76 -12.48 -1.33 -13.02
C LYS A 76 -12.26 -0.62 -11.69
N LYS A 77 -13.13 -0.81 -10.68
CA LYS A 77 -12.92 -0.22 -9.35
C LYS A 77 -11.67 -0.77 -8.66
N CYS A 78 -11.37 -2.05 -8.85
CA CYS A 78 -10.15 -2.71 -8.38
C CYS A 78 -8.88 -2.23 -9.11
N LEU A 79 -8.94 -1.97 -10.43
CA LEU A 79 -7.83 -1.46 -11.25
C LEU A 79 -7.48 0.01 -10.97
N HIS A 80 -8.38 0.78 -10.36
CA HIS A 80 -8.17 2.21 -10.16
C HIS A 80 -7.28 2.55 -8.97
N GLY A 81 -6.83 1.60 -8.15
CA GLY A 81 -5.77 1.81 -7.14
C GLY A 81 -5.98 3.03 -6.25
N ARG A 82 -7.25 3.38 -5.96
CA ARG A 82 -7.61 4.64 -5.26
C ARG A 82 -7.90 4.50 -3.80
N THR A 83 -7.81 3.31 -3.24
CA THR A 83 -7.49 3.17 -1.84
C THR A 83 -5.98 3.09 -1.77
N GLN A 84 -5.32 4.17 -1.29
CA GLN A 84 -4.05 3.99 -0.59
C GLN A 84 -4.28 2.78 0.31
N ASN A 85 -3.50 1.71 0.10
CA ASN A 85 -3.53 0.59 1.02
C ASN A 85 -3.37 1.18 2.43
N PRO A 86 -4.38 1.16 3.31
CA PRO A 86 -4.27 1.81 4.62
C PRO A 86 -3.06 1.27 5.39
N ASN A 87 -2.65 0.04 5.06
CA ASN A 87 -1.52 -0.62 5.65
C ASN A 87 -0.18 -0.06 5.16
N GLU A 88 -0.06 0.56 3.98
CA GLU A 88 1.22 1.13 3.52
C GLU A 88 1.65 2.33 4.37
N SER A 89 0.71 3.23 4.68
CA SER A 89 0.98 4.38 5.54
C SER A 89 1.24 3.97 7.00
N PHE A 90 0.46 3.02 7.53
CA PHE A 90 0.67 2.49 8.88
C PHE A 90 2.01 1.74 8.98
N ASN A 91 2.28 0.87 8.02
CA ASN A 91 3.51 0.12 8.06
C ASN A 91 4.74 1.04 7.90
N LYS A 92 4.65 2.13 7.12
CA LYS A 92 5.68 3.16 7.08
C LYS A 92 5.99 3.70 8.48
N CYS A 93 4.97 4.00 9.29
CA CYS A 93 5.17 4.44 10.67
C CYS A 93 5.89 3.39 11.52
N ILE A 94 5.62 2.09 11.34
CA ILE A 94 6.37 1.02 12.00
C ILE A 94 7.82 1.05 11.55
N TRP A 95 8.09 1.10 10.24
CA TRP A 95 9.45 0.99 9.71
C TRP A 95 10.34 2.21 10.00
N GLU A 96 9.75 3.38 10.21
CA GLU A 96 10.46 4.57 10.72
C GLU A 96 10.98 4.39 12.15
N ARG A 97 10.31 3.59 12.97
CA ARG A 97 10.71 3.28 14.35
C ARG A 97 11.56 2.01 14.45
N ILE A 98 11.22 1.03 13.62
CA ILE A 98 11.78 -0.31 13.60
C ILE A 98 12.22 -0.65 12.17
N PRO A 99 13.45 -0.32 11.78
CA PRO A 99 13.92 -0.55 10.43
C PRO A 99 13.93 -2.04 10.10
N LYS A 100 13.46 -2.42 8.91
CA LYS A 100 13.44 -3.81 8.44
C LYS A 100 14.83 -4.44 8.27
N THR A 101 15.87 -3.61 8.24
CA THR A 101 17.24 -4.00 7.92
C THR A 101 18.03 -4.43 9.15
N VAL A 102 17.48 -4.27 10.34
CA VAL A 102 18.17 -4.59 11.60
C VAL A 102 17.32 -5.53 12.44
N PHE A 103 17.98 -6.48 13.09
CA PHE A 103 17.33 -7.30 14.10
C PHE A 103 17.01 -6.44 15.33
N VAL A 104 15.81 -6.60 15.87
CA VAL A 104 15.38 -5.97 17.12
C VAL A 104 14.81 -7.02 18.06
N GLY A 105 15.04 -6.86 19.37
CA GLY A 105 14.45 -7.73 20.38
C GLY A 105 12.93 -7.57 20.46
N ILE A 106 12.24 -8.59 21.01
CA ILE A 106 10.77 -8.64 21.06
C ILE A 106 10.15 -7.47 21.85
N GLU A 107 10.79 -7.02 22.92
CA GLU A 107 10.30 -5.88 23.71
C GLU A 107 10.41 -4.56 22.94
N THR A 108 11.55 -4.31 22.28
CA THR A 108 11.71 -3.15 21.39
C THR A 108 10.69 -3.18 20.25
N LEU A 109 10.42 -4.36 19.70
CA LEU A 109 9.40 -4.55 18.67
C LEU A 109 8.01 -4.16 19.18
N LYS A 110 7.62 -4.63 20.37
CA LYS A 110 6.33 -4.27 20.99
C LYS A 110 6.21 -2.75 21.19
N PHE A 111 7.22 -2.12 21.78
CA PHE A 111 7.20 -0.67 22.02
C PHE A 111 7.11 0.14 20.73
N GLY A 112 7.93 -0.19 19.72
CA GLY A 112 7.92 0.56 18.47
C GLY A 112 6.62 0.37 17.68
N VAL A 113 5.96 -0.80 17.78
CA VAL A 113 4.62 -1.00 17.19
C VAL A 113 3.56 -0.19 17.94
N MET A 114 3.55 -0.20 19.27
CA MET A 114 2.60 0.59 20.06
C MET A 114 2.76 2.10 19.81
N ASP A 115 4.00 2.59 19.76
CA ASP A 115 4.29 3.98 19.43
C ASP A 115 3.92 4.33 17.97
N ALA A 116 4.05 3.39 17.02
CA ALA A 116 3.56 3.58 15.66
C ALA A 116 2.03 3.73 15.61
N VAL A 117 1.30 2.91 16.39
CA VAL A 117 -0.17 2.97 16.48
C VAL A 117 -0.62 4.32 17.05
N ILE A 118 -0.02 4.77 18.15
CA ILE A 118 -0.33 6.07 18.76
C ILE A 118 -0.10 7.19 17.74
N CYS A 119 1.06 7.23 17.09
CA CYS A 119 1.37 8.30 16.16
C CYS A 119 0.56 8.25 14.86
N PHE A 120 0.14 7.07 14.42
CA PHE A 120 -0.73 6.93 13.26
C PHE A 120 -2.14 7.46 13.53
N ASN A 121 -2.70 7.15 14.71
CA ASN A 121 -4.05 7.53 15.08
C ASN A 121 -4.14 8.98 15.56
N ASP A 122 -3.27 9.37 16.49
CA ASP A 122 -3.40 10.63 17.23
C ASP A 122 -2.24 11.61 16.97
N GLY A 123 -1.25 11.23 16.16
CA GLY A 123 -0.06 12.04 15.91
C GLY A 123 1.05 11.91 16.96
N TYR A 124 2.17 12.56 16.68
CA TYR A 124 3.35 12.58 17.53
C TYR A 124 3.12 13.30 18.87
N VAL A 125 2.23 14.29 18.91
CA VAL A 125 1.89 15.03 20.14
C VAL A 125 1.36 14.12 21.25
N SER A 126 0.69 13.01 20.91
CA SER A 126 0.15 12.05 21.87
C SER A 126 1.22 11.31 22.69
N ARG A 127 2.49 11.38 22.30
CA ARG A 127 3.60 10.92 23.15
C ARG A 127 3.71 11.69 24.46
N ILE A 128 3.19 12.92 24.54
CA ILE A 128 3.13 13.68 25.80
C ILE A 128 2.34 12.90 26.85
N LYS A 129 1.19 12.33 26.46
CA LYS A 129 0.36 11.51 27.36
C LYS A 129 1.09 10.25 27.84
N VAL A 130 1.93 9.66 26.98
CA VAL A 130 2.77 8.52 27.34
C VAL A 130 3.84 8.94 28.34
N PHE A 131 4.49 10.09 28.14
CA PHE A 131 5.46 10.64 29.09
C PHE A 131 4.81 10.90 30.45
N GLU A 132 3.64 11.54 30.49
CA GLU A 132 2.89 11.78 31.72
C GLU A 132 2.56 10.48 32.46
N ALA A 133 2.08 9.46 31.74
CA ALA A 133 1.79 8.14 32.31
C ALA A 133 3.04 7.43 32.88
N LEU A 134 4.23 7.75 32.36
CA LEU A 134 5.52 7.28 32.87
C LEU A 134 6.10 8.19 33.98
N GLY A 135 5.38 9.23 34.40
CA GLY A 135 5.85 10.18 35.40
C GLY A 135 6.87 11.20 34.87
N ILE A 136 6.96 11.35 33.54
CA ILE A 136 7.88 12.26 32.86
C ILE A 136 7.11 13.51 32.44
N LYS A 137 7.47 14.66 33.00
CA LYS A 137 6.90 15.95 32.60
C LYS A 137 7.55 16.44 31.31
N SER A 138 6.77 16.65 30.25
CA SER A 138 7.25 17.27 29.02
C SER A 138 7.63 18.73 29.23
N GLY A 139 8.72 19.16 28.57
CA GLY A 139 9.13 20.56 28.54
C GLY A 139 8.65 21.25 27.27
N TYR A 140 8.57 22.59 27.31
CA TYR A 140 8.11 23.44 26.20
C TYR A 140 8.76 23.09 24.85
N ASN A 141 10.07 22.86 24.83
CA ASN A 141 10.80 22.54 23.59
C ASN A 141 10.37 21.19 22.99
N THR A 142 10.10 20.19 23.84
CA THR A 142 9.63 18.87 23.42
C THR A 142 8.25 18.97 22.81
N GLU A 143 7.32 19.64 23.48
CA GLU A 143 5.94 19.80 23.02
C GLU A 143 5.90 20.56 21.69
N ARG A 144 6.64 21.67 21.61
CA ARG A 144 6.77 22.46 20.38
C ARG A 144 7.37 21.64 19.24
N ALA A 145 8.40 20.82 19.50
CA ALA A 145 9.00 19.97 18.47
C ALA A 145 8.01 18.91 17.95
N LEU A 146 7.25 18.26 18.83
CA LEU A 146 6.25 17.26 18.45
C LEU A 146 5.14 17.88 17.58
N LEU A 147 4.64 19.06 17.96
CA LEU A 147 3.66 19.81 17.16
C LEU A 147 4.20 20.18 15.76
N ILE A 148 5.46 20.62 15.67
CA ILE A 148 6.08 20.93 14.37
C ILE A 148 6.18 19.67 13.50
N ILE A 149 6.52 18.52 14.08
CA ILE A 149 6.58 17.24 13.35
C ILE A 149 5.20 16.85 12.84
N ASP A 150 4.16 16.97 13.66
CA ASP A 150 2.78 16.66 13.24
C ASP A 150 2.29 17.59 12.13
N ASN A 151 2.56 18.88 12.23
CA ASN A 151 2.22 19.85 11.19
C ASN A 151 2.91 19.51 9.85
N LYS A 152 4.19 19.13 9.87
CA LYS A 152 4.90 18.65 8.67
C LYS A 152 4.28 17.37 8.11
N ARG A 153 3.89 16.42 8.97
CA ARG A 153 3.24 15.18 8.57
C ARG A 153 1.91 15.46 7.86
N ILE A 154 1.08 16.33 8.41
CA ILE A 154 -0.21 16.71 7.82
C ILE A 154 0.00 17.44 6.49
N PHE A 155 0.89 18.43 6.47
CA PHE A 155 1.23 19.19 5.27
C PHE A 155 1.70 18.28 4.12
N GLU A 156 2.60 17.34 4.39
CA GLU A 156 3.08 16.39 3.37
C GLU A 156 1.98 15.44 2.89
N ALA A 157 1.10 14.99 3.78
CA ALA A 157 -0.05 14.18 3.41
C ALA A 157 -0.99 14.93 2.46
N GLU A 158 -1.35 16.17 2.79
CA GLU A 158 -2.18 17.04 1.95
C GLU A 158 -1.51 17.34 0.60
N ARG A 159 -0.21 17.63 0.61
CA ARG A 159 0.58 17.87 -0.61
C ARG A 159 0.56 16.68 -1.55
N ILE A 160 0.74 15.46 -1.02
CA ILE A 160 0.68 14.23 -1.82
C ILE A 160 -0.72 14.01 -2.39
N VAL A 161 -1.77 14.15 -1.57
CA VAL A 161 -3.16 14.01 -2.02
C VAL A 161 -3.49 15.01 -3.13
N ASN A 162 -3.05 16.26 -2.99
CA ASN A 162 -3.22 17.30 -4.00
C ASN A 162 -2.49 16.99 -5.31
N LYS A 163 -1.24 16.51 -5.23
CA LYS A 163 -0.45 16.10 -6.40
C LYS A 163 -1.11 14.94 -7.15
N VAL A 164 -1.50 13.89 -6.44
CA VAL A 164 -2.19 12.72 -7.02
C VAL A 164 -3.52 13.15 -7.66
N SER A 165 -4.26 14.05 -7.01
CA SER A 165 -5.51 14.60 -7.53
C SER A 165 -5.30 15.45 -8.80
N LEU A 166 -4.22 16.23 -8.86
CA LEU A 166 -3.86 17.01 -10.04
C LEU A 166 -3.45 16.11 -11.22
N GLU A 167 -2.58 15.13 -10.98
CA GLU A 167 -2.17 14.14 -11.99
C GLU A 167 -3.38 13.38 -12.56
N ALA A 168 -4.30 12.98 -11.68
CA ALA A 168 -5.57 12.36 -12.07
C ALA A 168 -6.43 13.27 -12.97
N ARG A 169 -6.54 14.56 -12.64
CA ARG A 169 -7.29 15.54 -13.44
C ARG A 169 -6.65 15.75 -14.82
N ASN A 170 -5.32 15.90 -14.87
CA ASN A 170 -4.60 16.09 -16.13
C ASN A 170 -4.70 14.86 -17.04
N LYS A 171 -4.61 13.64 -16.48
CA LYS A 171 -4.81 12.40 -17.23
C LYS A 171 -6.22 12.32 -17.85
N ARG A 172 -7.27 12.70 -17.11
CA ARG A 172 -8.65 12.76 -17.63
C ARG A 172 -8.78 13.75 -18.80
N ARG A 173 -8.18 14.94 -18.68
CA ARG A 173 -8.19 15.95 -19.76
C ARG A 173 -7.49 15.44 -21.03
N SER A 174 -6.31 14.84 -20.90
CA SER A 174 -5.56 14.27 -22.02
C SER A 174 -6.33 13.15 -22.74
N LEU A 175 -7.00 12.27 -21.98
CA LEU A 175 -7.82 11.20 -22.55
C LEU A 175 -9.05 11.75 -23.29
N LYS A 176 -9.67 12.81 -22.78
CA LYS A 176 -10.83 13.47 -23.42
C LYS A 176 -10.44 14.14 -24.74
N GLY A 177 -9.29 14.83 -24.78
CA GLY A 177 -8.76 15.43 -26.01
C GLY A 177 -8.40 14.39 -27.09
N LYS A 178 -7.83 13.24 -26.70
CA LYS A 178 -7.54 12.13 -27.62
C LYS A 178 -8.80 11.44 -28.16
N TRP A 179 -9.90 11.46 -27.42
CA TRP A 179 -11.19 10.94 -27.86
C TRP A 179 -11.87 11.86 -28.86
N ILE A 180 -11.83 13.18 -28.63
CA ILE A 180 -12.41 14.18 -29.54
C ILE A 180 -11.69 14.16 -30.90
N ASN A 181 -10.36 14.00 -30.92
CA ASN A 181 -9.58 13.95 -32.17
C ASN A 181 -9.61 12.57 -32.88
N ARG A 182 -10.47 11.63 -32.44
CA ARG A 182 -10.65 10.29 -33.03
C ARG A 182 -12.06 10.10 -33.64
N ILE A 183 -12.91 11.11 -33.56
CA ILE A 183 -14.21 11.21 -34.22
C ILE A 183 -14.01 12.11 -35.44
#